data_AF-A0A961VC72-F1
#
_entry.id   AF-A0A961VC72-F1
#
_cell.length_a   1.000
_cell.length_b   1.000
_cell.length_c   1.000
_cell.angle_alpha   90.00
_cell.angle_beta   90.00
_cell.angle_gamma   90.00
#
_symmetry.space_group_name_H-M   'P 1'
#
loop_
_entity.id
_entity.type
_entity.pdbx_description
1 polymer ?
#
loop_
_entity_poly.entity_id
_entity_poly.type
_entity_poly.pdbx_seq_one_letter_code
_entity_poly.pdbx_strand_id
1 'polypeptide(L)'
;MRGGLLIAGTLAVALFLAAAPADAQTGRPPIPPTCRDVIAAHGGTKGIWQGRFSGTYERSFLRDELISFSRVGCFTSRKACERWIYDVRSAANFLFERIVRCEPYPG
;
A
#
# COMPACT_ATOMS: atom_id res chain seq x y z
N MET A 1 -12.15 28.42 -58.82
CA MET A 1 -12.19 29.34 -57.67
C MET A 1 -12.35 28.50 -56.41
N ARG A 2 -11.40 28.57 -55.48
CA ARG A 2 -11.33 27.77 -54.26
C ARG A 2 -12.24 28.42 -53.20
N GLY A 3 -13.29 27.72 -52.76
CA GLY A 3 -14.11 28.11 -51.62
C GLY A 3 -13.92 27.10 -50.49
N GLY A 4 -13.33 27.54 -49.38
CA GLY A 4 -13.09 26.70 -48.21
C GLY A 4 -14.32 26.54 -47.32
N LEU A 5 -14.26 25.54 -46.45
CA LEU A 5 -14.95 25.55 -45.18
C LEU A 5 -14.17 24.65 -44.21
N LEU A 6 -13.41 25.28 -43.31
CA LEU A 6 -12.79 24.62 -42.16
C LEU A 6 -13.89 24.44 -41.10
N ILE A 7 -14.36 23.21 -40.89
CA ILE A 7 -15.22 22.91 -39.75
C ILE A 7 -14.31 22.55 -38.57
N ALA A 8 -14.19 23.54 -37.69
CA ALA A 8 -13.70 23.40 -36.33
C ALA A 8 -14.74 22.65 -35.47
N GLY A 9 -14.27 21.90 -34.47
CA GLY A 9 -15.09 21.25 -33.44
C GLY A 9 -14.81 19.75 -33.42
N THR A 10 -14.42 19.11 -32.32
CA THR A 10 -14.55 19.46 -30.91
C THR A 10 -13.58 18.55 -30.16
N LEU A 11 -12.66 19.12 -29.37
CA LEU A 11 -11.86 18.34 -28.40
C LEU A 11 -12.78 17.92 -27.26
N ALA A 12 -13.19 16.65 -27.20
CA ALA A 12 -13.81 16.06 -26.03
C ALA A 12 -12.72 15.41 -25.17
N VAL A 13 -12.11 16.17 -24.26
CA VAL A 13 -11.23 15.61 -23.22
C VAL A 13 -12.13 15.05 -22.12
N ALA A 14 -12.41 13.75 -22.18
CA ALA A 14 -13.09 13.03 -21.11
C ALA A 14 -12.12 12.85 -19.93
N LEU A 15 -12.17 13.79 -18.97
CA LEU A 15 -11.54 13.62 -17.67
C LEU A 15 -12.31 12.57 -16.87
N PHE A 16 -11.92 11.30 -17.02
CA PHE A 16 -12.27 10.25 -16.06
C PHE A 16 -11.42 10.43 -14.81
N LEU A 17 -11.89 11.28 -13.89
CA LEU A 17 -11.44 11.27 -12.50
C LEU A 17 -12.00 10.00 -11.85
N ALA A 18 -11.25 8.91 -11.95
CA ALA A 18 -11.47 7.72 -11.13
C ALA A 18 -11.18 8.10 -9.67
N ALA A 19 -12.18 8.61 -8.97
CA ALA A 19 -12.15 8.76 -7.53
C ALA A 19 -12.08 7.34 -6.94
N ALA A 20 -10.87 6.90 -6.60
CA ALA A 20 -10.70 5.71 -5.78
C ALA A 20 -11.41 5.95 -4.44
N PRO A 21 -12.13 4.95 -3.89
CA PRO A 21 -12.75 5.11 -2.58
C PRO A 21 -11.64 5.39 -1.57
N ALA A 22 -11.77 6.49 -0.84
CA ALA A 22 -10.99 6.73 0.35
C ALA A 22 -11.51 5.73 1.40
N ASP A 23 -10.86 4.57 1.52
CA ASP A 23 -11.08 3.66 2.63
C ASP A 23 -10.92 4.44 3.92
N ALA A 24 -12.00 4.56 4.67
CA ALA A 24 -12.01 5.18 5.99
C ALA A 24 -10.97 4.44 6.85
N GLN A 25 -9.88 5.13 7.17
CA GLN A 25 -8.76 4.55 7.89
C GLN A 25 -9.25 4.13 9.28
N THR A 26 -9.39 2.83 9.53
CA THR A 26 -9.97 2.29 10.77
C THR A 26 -9.06 2.44 11.99
N GLY A 27 -8.04 3.30 11.94
CA GLY A 27 -7.00 3.45 12.98
C GLY A 27 -6.19 2.18 13.25
N ARG A 28 -6.32 1.16 12.38
CA ARG A 28 -5.73 -0.16 12.57
C ARG A 28 -4.83 -0.50 11.38
N PRO A 29 -3.54 -0.75 11.62
CA PRO A 29 -2.62 -1.18 10.57
C PRO A 29 -3.10 -2.47 9.85
N PRO A 30 -2.99 -2.54 8.52
CA PRO A 30 -3.35 -3.72 7.74
C PRO A 30 -2.44 -4.91 8.07
N ILE A 31 -3.05 -6.10 8.12
CA ILE A 31 -2.33 -7.36 8.32
C ILE A 31 -1.77 -7.82 6.97
N PRO A 32 -0.46 -8.05 6.85
CA PRO A 32 0.11 -8.54 5.60
C PRO A 32 -0.22 -10.03 5.37
N PRO A 33 -0.15 -10.51 4.12
CA PRO A 33 -0.20 -11.94 3.82
C PRO A 33 1.01 -12.68 4.38
N THR A 34 0.80 -13.95 4.76
CA THR A 34 1.89 -14.77 5.31
C THR A 34 2.82 -15.27 4.22
N CYS A 35 4.09 -15.49 4.57
CA CYS A 35 5.06 -16.06 3.64
C CYS A 35 4.68 -17.46 3.16
N ARG A 36 4.07 -18.29 4.03
CA ARG A 36 3.58 -19.61 3.64
C ARG A 36 2.57 -19.52 2.51
N ASP A 37 1.57 -18.64 2.65
CA ASP A 37 0.48 -18.55 1.68
C ASP A 37 0.97 -17.99 0.35
N VAL A 38 1.85 -16.97 0.40
CA VAL A 38 2.40 -16.36 -0.82
C VAL A 38 3.34 -17.32 -1.54
N ILE A 39 4.20 -18.05 -0.83
CA ILE A 39 5.10 -19.04 -1.43
C ILE A 39 4.30 -20.18 -2.07
N ALA A 40 3.29 -20.70 -1.37
CA ALA A 40 2.42 -21.76 -1.90
C ALA A 40 1.68 -21.30 -3.17
N ALA A 41 1.14 -20.09 -3.18
CA ALA A 41 0.46 -19.53 -4.34
C ALA A 41 1.40 -19.17 -5.50
N HIS A 42 2.64 -18.76 -5.20
CA HIS A 42 3.62 -18.35 -6.21
C HIS A 42 4.43 -19.53 -6.79
N GLY A 43 4.39 -20.70 -6.15
CA GLY A 43 5.13 -21.88 -6.59
C GLY A 43 6.62 -21.86 -6.22
N GLY A 44 7.02 -21.08 -5.21
CA GLY A 44 8.40 -21.02 -4.74
C GLY A 44 8.78 -19.70 -4.06
N THR A 45 10.05 -19.59 -3.69
CA THR A 45 10.63 -18.42 -3.00
C THR A 45 11.25 -17.39 -3.94
N LYS A 46 11.51 -17.76 -5.20
CA LYS A 46 12.15 -16.87 -6.18
C LYS A 46 11.24 -15.68 -6.47
N GLY A 47 11.81 -14.47 -6.37
CA GLY A 47 11.08 -13.23 -6.65
C GLY A 47 10.14 -12.76 -5.53
N ILE A 48 10.08 -13.49 -4.40
CA ILE A 48 9.35 -13.05 -3.22
C ILE A 48 10.14 -11.97 -2.48
N TRP A 49 9.41 -10.99 -1.97
CA TRP A 49 9.89 -9.90 -1.14
C TRP A 49 9.33 -10.03 0.26
N GLN A 50 10.12 -9.72 1.28
CA GLN A 50 9.71 -9.71 2.66
C GLN A 50 9.60 -8.27 3.16
N GLY A 51 8.43 -7.94 3.70
CA GLY A 51 8.19 -6.69 4.42
C GLY A 51 8.28 -6.92 5.92
N ARG A 52 8.97 -6.03 6.62
CA ARG A 52 9.08 -6.04 8.08
C ARG A 52 8.71 -4.66 8.61
N PHE A 53 7.69 -4.61 9.45
CA PHE A 53 7.27 -3.39 10.14
C PHE A 53 7.20 -3.62 11.65
N SER A 54 7.80 -2.73 12.43
CA SER A 54 7.66 -2.70 13.89
C SER A 54 7.61 -1.26 14.38
N GLY A 55 6.62 -0.94 15.22
CA GLY A 55 6.46 0.36 15.85
C GLY A 55 5.37 0.37 16.91
N THR A 56 5.15 1.53 17.52
CA THR A 56 4.10 1.75 18.53
C THR A 56 3.20 2.90 18.09
N TYR A 57 1.88 2.72 18.20
CA TYR A 57 0.88 3.73 17.83
C TYR A 57 -0.22 3.84 18.89
N GLU A 58 -0.91 4.97 18.93
CA GLU A 58 -2.08 5.19 19.79
C GLU A 58 -3.34 4.68 19.11
N ARG A 59 -4.11 3.82 19.79
CA ARG A 59 -5.38 3.31 19.23
C ARG A 59 -6.50 4.35 19.27
N SER A 60 -6.48 5.22 20.27
CA SER A 60 -7.52 6.24 20.47
C SER A 60 -6.90 7.47 21.10
N PHE A 61 -7.23 8.65 20.59
CA PHE A 61 -6.81 9.92 21.20
C PHE A 61 -7.45 10.16 22.58
N LEU A 62 -8.50 9.41 22.95
CA LEU A 62 -9.20 9.54 24.23
C LEU A 62 -8.63 8.64 25.32
N ARG A 63 -7.74 7.72 24.98
CA ARG A 63 -7.10 6.80 25.93
C ARG A 63 -5.63 6.72 25.61
N ASP A 64 -4.78 6.95 26.59
CA ASP A 64 -3.31 6.84 26.49
C ASP A 64 -2.85 5.36 26.32
N GLU A 65 -3.52 4.60 25.46
CA GLU A 65 -3.22 3.21 25.17
C GLU A 65 -2.26 3.13 23.98
N LEU A 66 -1.00 2.86 24.31
CA LEU A 66 0.05 2.58 23.34
C LEU A 66 -0.01 1.11 22.89
N ILE A 67 -0.18 0.89 21.59
CA ILE A 67 -0.22 -0.43 20.99
C ILE A 67 1.06 -0.68 20.21
N SER A 68 1.78 -1.72 20.61
CA SER A 68 2.88 -2.25 19.83
C SER A 68 2.36 -3.04 18.62
N PHE A 69 2.82 -2.67 17.43
CA PHE A 69 2.56 -3.36 16.18
C PHE A 69 3.87 -3.90 15.62
N SER A 70 3.94 -5.20 15.40
CA SER A 70 5.08 -5.85 14.77
C SER A 70 4.59 -6.95 13.85
N ARG A 71 4.90 -6.85 12.56
CA ARG A 71 4.47 -7.80 11.53
C ARG A 71 5.55 -8.01 10.49
N VAL A 72 5.55 -9.25 9.99
CA VAL A 72 6.36 -9.68 8.85
C VAL A 72 5.41 -10.26 7.81
N GLY A 73 5.57 -9.82 6.57
CA GLY A 73 4.75 -10.24 5.43
C GLY A 73 5.61 -10.61 4.24
N CYS A 74 5.05 -11.37 3.31
CA CYS A 74 5.69 -11.64 2.03
C CYS A 74 4.86 -11.14 0.86
N PHE A 75 5.51 -10.79 -0.24
CA PHE A 75 4.88 -10.13 -1.38
C PHE A 75 5.52 -10.64 -2.67
N THR A 76 4.75 -10.69 -3.75
CA THR A 76 5.23 -11.13 -5.07
C THR A 76 6.06 -10.07 -5.81
N SER A 77 6.22 -8.87 -5.23
CA SER A 77 7.05 -7.80 -5.78
C SER A 77 7.48 -6.79 -4.72
N ARG A 78 8.58 -6.08 -4.99
CA ARG A 78 9.05 -4.95 -4.16
C ARG A 78 7.97 -3.89 -3.97
N LYS A 79 7.31 -3.51 -5.06
CA LYS A 79 6.27 -2.47 -5.06
C LYS A 79 5.09 -2.83 -4.15
N ALA A 80 4.67 -4.09 -4.14
CA ALA A 80 3.60 -4.55 -3.25
C ALA A 80 4.03 -4.50 -1.77
N CYS A 81 5.29 -4.85 -1.48
CA CYS A 81 5.85 -4.73 -0.14
C CYS A 81 5.89 -3.27 0.33
N GLU A 82 6.43 -2.37 -0.49
CA GLU A 82 6.55 -0.95 -0.17
C GLU A 82 5.18 -0.29 0.01
N ARG A 83 4.20 -0.68 -0.81
CA ARG A 83 2.80 -0.25 -0.64
C ARG A 83 2.24 -0.69 0.71
N TRP A 84 2.40 -1.95 1.10
CA TRP A 84 1.93 -2.40 2.42
C TRP A 84 2.56 -1.60 3.58
N ILE A 85 3.85 -1.28 3.49
CA ILE A 85 4.51 -0.42 4.50
C ILE A 85 3.86 0.97 4.53
N TYR A 86 3.60 1.56 3.37
CA TYR A 86 2.91 2.86 3.29
C TYR A 86 1.50 2.79 3.87
N ASP A 87 0.76 1.72 3.59
CA ASP A 87 -0.59 1.51 4.12
C ASP A 87 -0.57 1.33 5.64
N VAL A 88 0.44 0.66 6.19
CA VAL A 88 0.68 0.59 7.64
C VAL A 88 0.89 1.97 8.24
N ARG A 89 1.79 2.77 7.65
CA ARG A 89 2.12 4.11 8.14
C ARG A 89 0.94 5.07 8.09
N SER A 90 0.13 4.99 7.05
CA SER A 90 -1.04 5.85 6.91
C SER A 90 -2.14 5.43 7.88
N ALA A 91 -2.38 4.13 8.05
CA ALA A 91 -3.50 3.62 8.84
C ALA A 91 -3.47 3.97 10.34
N ALA A 92 -2.33 4.38 10.90
CA ALA A 92 -2.20 4.76 12.30
C ALA A 92 -1.08 5.78 12.53
N ASN A 93 -1.26 6.65 13.53
CA ASN A 93 -0.23 7.58 13.96
C ASN A 93 0.83 6.85 14.81
N PHE A 94 1.87 6.35 14.14
CA PHE A 94 3.01 5.74 14.81
C PHE A 94 3.87 6.80 15.50
N LEU A 95 4.02 6.66 16.81
CA LEU A 95 4.88 7.54 17.62
C LEU A 95 6.36 7.14 17.48
N PHE A 96 6.61 5.84 17.35
CA PHE A 96 7.95 5.27 17.26
C PHE A 96 7.99 4.15 16.23
N GLU A 97 8.69 4.36 15.12
CA GLU A 97 9.02 3.31 14.15
C GLU A 97 10.41 2.75 14.43
N ARG A 98 10.55 1.42 14.45
CA ARG A 98 11.84 0.76 14.75
C ARG A 98 12.41 0.00 13.56
N ILE A 99 11.58 -0.80 12.89
CA ILE A 99 12.00 -1.65 11.78
C ILE A 99 11.04 -1.39 10.64
N VAL A 100 11.52 -0.85 9.54
CA VAL A 100 10.73 -0.63 8.33
C VAL A 100 11.58 -0.99 7.13
N ARG A 101 11.36 -2.17 6.55
CA ARG A 101 12.18 -2.69 5.45
C ARG A 101 11.38 -3.53 4.48
N CYS A 102 11.75 -3.42 3.21
CA CYS A 102 11.35 -4.31 2.12
C CYS A 102 12.59 -4.86 1.45
N GLU A 103 12.82 -6.16 1.59
CA GLU A 103 14.04 -6.83 1.13
C GLU A 103 13.67 -8.12 0.37
N PRO A 104 14.53 -8.63 -0.53
CA PRO A 104 14.33 -9.96 -1.13
C PRO A 104 14.20 -11.03 -0.05
N TYR A 105 13.29 -11.99 -0.25
CA TYR A 105 13.07 -13.07 0.71
C TYR A 105 14.31 -13.98 0.82
N PRO A 106 14.85 -14.23 2.03
CA PRO A 106 16.14 -14.89 2.19
C PRO A 106 16.14 -16.40 1.93
N GLY A 107 14.97 -17.05 1.87
CA GLY A 107 14.84 -18.51 1.77
C GLY A 107 14.44 -19.14 3.09
#